data_AF-X0R6B7-F1
#
_entry.id   AF-X0R6B7-F1
#
_cell.length_a   1.000
_cell.length_b   1.000
_cell.length_c   1.000
_cell.angle_alpha   90.00
_cell.angle_beta   90.00
_cell.angle_gamma   90.00
#
_symmetry.space_group_name_H-M   'P 1'
#
loop_
_entity.id
_entity.type
_entity.pdbx_description
1 polymer ?
#
loop_
_entity_poly.entity_id
_entity_poly.type
_entity_poly.pdbx_seq_one_letter_code
_entity_poly.pdbx_strand_id
1 'polypeptide(L)'
;MAKLLKNSKDFYDSEDVSLSPFLPSSYEPILKSAVTLLDSSGVYQPDHTSADDRKIPKAQNNLIVTDTWVIMARPRSNNIFLQDLNNLSIQLESVTDIDLPSALKAMLTEPATENKEYILPAYRGLSMVSGSDSYIGTPAELYFPKAFNDEQVQIIQQLDVHDGVVVQGPPGTGKTHTIANVICHYLALGKRVLVTSMKDPALKVLQGQLPESIRPLAVSLLTSENEGLKQFEHTIKKISSEVSSINREAYKKDIVMFDNQIDTIHAQLASTDHKITAWARLNLDDITIDNETIKPIDAATEVAQNRQLTESFPDKLGIEETFKPRFTHADITALKDARVNLRNDLGYLNKKIPDIADMPPTNAIKQLHKDLSYLNESQAAEQQGALPSLINDSASTINIAQEITASTSRLTDLLQKIVAAGQGWTTDIQQHLANETKQDIIAHLTILNDEIKVLFDERTIYLTKPITMLMLLIKIQSSLTR
;
A
#
# COMPACT_ATOMS: atom_id res chain seq x y z
N MET A 1 60.65 -13.73 -45.22
CA MET A 1 59.97 -14.94 -44.69
C MET A 1 58.77 -15.41 -45.52
N ALA A 2 57.73 -14.61 -45.79
CA ALA A 2 56.54 -15.11 -46.53
C ALA A 2 56.85 -15.70 -47.93
N LYS A 3 57.80 -15.10 -48.67
CA LYS A 3 58.29 -15.63 -49.96
C LYS A 3 59.05 -16.95 -49.82
N LEU A 4 59.80 -17.14 -48.73
CA LEU A 4 60.52 -18.37 -48.44
C LEU A 4 59.56 -19.53 -48.21
N LEU A 5 58.54 -19.31 -47.38
CA LEU A 5 57.51 -20.31 -47.07
C LEU A 5 56.73 -20.75 -48.32
N LYS A 6 56.46 -19.81 -49.24
CA LYS A 6 55.82 -20.13 -50.51
C LYS A 6 56.75 -20.98 -51.39
N ASN A 7 58.00 -20.56 -51.57
CA ASN A 7 58.98 -21.31 -52.38
C ASN A 7 59.26 -22.71 -51.82
N SER A 8 59.34 -22.87 -50.49
CA SER A 8 59.53 -24.19 -49.88
C SER A 8 58.33 -25.11 -50.11
N LYS A 9 57.12 -24.55 -50.07
CA LYS A 9 55.88 -25.31 -50.28
C LYS A 9 55.75 -25.73 -51.74
N ASP A 10 55.98 -24.79 -52.67
CA ASP A 10 55.96 -25.07 -54.10
C ASP A 10 57.03 -26.12 -54.48
N PHE A 11 58.21 -26.10 -53.84
CA PHE A 11 59.27 -27.11 -54.05
C PHE A 11 58.83 -28.53 -53.65
N TYR A 12 58.36 -28.71 -52.41
CA TYR A 12 57.92 -30.01 -51.91
C TYR A 12 56.60 -30.53 -52.51
N ASP A 13 55.77 -29.63 -53.07
CA ASP A 13 54.54 -30.03 -53.79
C ASP A 13 54.83 -30.40 -55.27
N SER A 14 55.94 -29.94 -55.85
CA SER A 14 56.29 -30.14 -57.28
C SER A 14 57.22 -31.32 -57.55
N GLU A 15 58.15 -31.58 -56.64
CA GLU A 15 58.99 -32.77 -56.66
C GLU A 15 58.49 -33.66 -55.53
N ASP A 16 58.12 -34.92 -55.81
CA ASP A 16 57.67 -35.94 -54.85
C ASP A 16 58.80 -36.37 -53.88
N VAL A 17 59.55 -35.40 -53.35
CA VAL A 17 60.81 -35.52 -52.64
C VAL A 17 60.53 -35.32 -51.16
N SER A 18 60.65 -36.40 -50.40
CA SER A 18 60.63 -36.31 -48.95
C SER A 18 61.96 -35.74 -48.43
N LEU A 19 61.88 -34.83 -47.45
CA LEU A 19 63.05 -34.27 -46.77
C LEU A 19 63.92 -35.41 -46.21
N SER A 20 65.13 -35.57 -46.73
CA SER A 20 66.05 -36.62 -46.30
C SER A 20 67.44 -36.05 -46.00
N PRO A 21 68.01 -36.30 -44.81
CA PRO A 21 69.34 -35.82 -44.46
C PRO A 21 70.47 -36.39 -45.33
N PHE A 22 70.19 -37.50 -46.03
CA PHE A 22 71.15 -38.20 -46.88
C PHE A 22 71.10 -37.76 -48.35
N LEU A 23 70.11 -36.95 -48.74
CA LEU A 23 69.94 -36.47 -50.12
C LEU A 23 70.03 -34.95 -50.16
N PRO A 24 71.19 -34.36 -50.56
CA PRO A 24 71.39 -32.91 -50.62
C PRO A 24 70.35 -32.19 -51.47
N SER A 25 69.90 -32.80 -52.56
CA SER A 25 68.87 -32.26 -53.46
C SER A 25 67.54 -31.97 -52.75
N SER A 26 67.24 -32.65 -51.62
CA SER A 26 65.98 -32.49 -50.90
C SER A 26 65.89 -31.22 -50.03
N TYR A 27 67.01 -30.54 -49.77
CA TYR A 27 67.06 -29.38 -48.87
C TYR A 27 67.96 -28.23 -49.35
N GLU A 28 68.98 -28.51 -50.16
CA GLU A 28 69.94 -27.51 -50.64
C GLU A 28 69.28 -26.32 -51.38
N PRO A 29 68.30 -26.51 -52.30
CA PRO A 29 67.63 -25.40 -52.99
C PRO A 29 66.89 -24.46 -52.04
N ILE A 30 66.33 -25.00 -50.96
CA ILE A 30 65.60 -24.25 -49.93
C ILE A 30 66.59 -23.47 -49.07
N LEU A 31 67.71 -24.09 -48.66
CA LEU A 31 68.75 -23.42 -47.88
C LEU A 31 69.39 -22.28 -48.67
N LYS A 32 69.68 -22.47 -49.97
CA LYS A 32 70.19 -21.40 -50.86
C LYS A 32 69.17 -20.28 -51.07
N SER A 33 67.88 -20.63 -51.22
CA SER A 33 66.79 -19.64 -51.22
C SER A 33 66.66 -18.90 -49.89
N ALA A 34 66.97 -19.56 -48.76
CA ALA A 34 66.94 -18.95 -47.44
C ALA A 34 68.03 -17.91 -47.27
N VAL A 35 69.26 -18.23 -47.67
CA VAL A 35 70.39 -17.30 -47.63
C VAL A 35 70.04 -16.01 -48.38
N THR A 36 69.59 -16.14 -49.64
CA THR A 36 69.30 -14.99 -50.51
C THR A 36 68.10 -14.14 -50.06
N LEU A 37 67.08 -14.76 -49.46
CA LEU A 37 65.85 -14.07 -49.04
C LEU A 37 65.90 -13.50 -47.63
N LEU A 38 66.84 -13.95 -46.78
CA LEU A 38 66.96 -13.53 -45.39
C LEU A 38 68.06 -12.49 -45.17
N ASP A 39 69.15 -12.53 -45.94
CA ASP A 39 70.25 -11.58 -45.84
C ASP A 39 70.89 -11.35 -47.22
N SER A 40 70.97 -10.10 -47.66
CA SER A 40 71.62 -9.73 -48.93
C SER A 40 73.11 -10.06 -48.97
N SER A 41 73.74 -10.22 -47.81
CA SER A 41 75.15 -10.60 -47.63
C SER A 41 75.34 -12.01 -47.09
N GLY A 42 74.27 -12.81 -47.07
CA GLY A 42 74.30 -14.17 -46.55
C GLY A 42 75.17 -15.10 -47.40
N VAL A 43 75.77 -16.10 -46.74
CA VAL A 43 76.67 -17.07 -47.36
C VAL A 43 76.16 -18.49 -47.11
N TYR A 44 76.06 -19.29 -48.16
CA TYR A 44 75.87 -20.73 -48.04
C TYR A 44 77.23 -21.41 -47.88
N GLN A 45 77.52 -21.88 -46.67
CA GLN A 45 78.86 -22.35 -46.28
C GLN A 45 79.36 -23.54 -47.12
N PRO A 46 78.54 -24.54 -47.50
CA PRO A 46 79.00 -25.69 -48.29
C PRO A 46 79.57 -25.34 -49.67
N ASP A 47 79.23 -24.19 -50.26
CA ASP A 47 79.81 -23.74 -51.53
C ASP A 47 81.26 -23.22 -51.36
N HIS A 48 81.71 -22.95 -50.12
CA HIS A 48 83.00 -22.34 -49.79
C HIS A 48 83.92 -23.24 -48.94
N THR A 49 83.50 -24.46 -48.61
CA THR A 49 84.25 -25.42 -47.80
C THR A 49 84.36 -26.77 -48.50
N SER A 50 85.33 -27.60 -48.08
CA SER A 50 85.43 -28.99 -48.55
C SER A 50 84.22 -29.82 -48.06
N ALA A 51 83.78 -30.80 -48.84
CA ALA A 51 82.62 -31.66 -48.53
C ALA A 51 82.72 -32.41 -47.18
N ASP A 52 83.93 -32.57 -46.65
CA ASP A 52 84.20 -33.23 -45.36
C ASP A 52 84.22 -32.28 -44.15
N ASP A 53 84.22 -30.95 -44.35
CA ASP A 53 84.25 -29.98 -43.24
C ASP A 53 82.84 -29.61 -42.78
N ARG A 54 82.31 -30.37 -41.80
CA ARG A 54 80.98 -30.17 -41.19
C ARG A 54 81.02 -29.40 -39.87
N LYS A 55 81.96 -28.47 -39.71
CA LYS A 55 82.04 -27.64 -38.50
C LYS A 55 80.97 -26.56 -38.51
N ILE A 56 80.28 -26.42 -37.38
CA ILE A 56 79.31 -25.34 -37.16
C ILE A 56 80.07 -23.99 -37.18
N PRO A 57 79.67 -23.03 -38.03
CA PRO A 57 80.33 -21.74 -38.14
C PRO A 57 80.16 -20.93 -36.84
N LYS A 58 81.17 -20.15 -36.48
CA LYS A 58 81.04 -19.17 -35.39
C LYS A 58 80.14 -18.02 -35.84
N ALA A 59 79.39 -17.44 -34.91
CA ALA A 59 78.51 -16.30 -35.20
C ALA A 59 79.32 -15.12 -35.80
N GLN A 60 78.82 -14.59 -36.91
CA GLN A 60 79.37 -13.42 -37.61
C GLN A 60 78.25 -12.40 -37.88
N ASN A 61 78.60 -11.23 -38.44
CA ASN A 61 77.64 -10.16 -38.74
C ASN A 61 76.73 -10.45 -39.94
N ASN A 62 77.05 -11.45 -40.76
CA ASN A 62 76.27 -11.91 -41.90
C ASN A 62 75.67 -13.30 -41.62
N LEU A 63 74.54 -13.59 -42.26
CA LEU A 63 73.86 -14.87 -42.15
C LEU A 63 74.69 -15.96 -42.83
N ILE A 64 75.13 -16.96 -42.05
CA ILE A 64 75.79 -18.16 -42.56
C ILE A 64 74.83 -19.34 -42.42
N VAL A 65 74.47 -19.96 -43.53
CA VAL A 65 73.62 -21.16 -43.54
C VAL A 65 74.48 -22.36 -43.94
N THR A 66 74.33 -23.44 -43.19
CA THR A 66 75.05 -24.71 -43.33
C THR A 66 74.05 -25.85 -43.42
N ASP A 67 74.40 -26.92 -44.12
CA ASP A 67 73.65 -28.18 -44.23
C ASP A 67 74.03 -29.21 -43.15
N THR A 68 74.79 -28.78 -42.14
CA THR A 68 75.22 -29.66 -41.05
C THR A 68 74.06 -30.00 -40.13
N TRP A 69 73.77 -31.29 -40.03
CA TRP A 69 72.76 -31.83 -39.13
C TRP A 69 73.25 -31.81 -37.68
N VAL A 70 72.42 -31.25 -36.78
CA VAL A 70 72.69 -31.23 -35.34
C VAL A 70 71.60 -32.03 -34.62
N ILE A 71 72.00 -32.97 -33.79
CA ILE A 71 71.07 -33.67 -32.90
C ILE A 71 70.88 -32.83 -31.64
N MET A 72 69.69 -32.24 -31.49
CA MET A 72 69.31 -31.56 -30.25
C MET A 72 68.74 -32.57 -29.27
N ALA A 73 69.53 -33.00 -28.30
CA ALA A 73 69.06 -33.80 -27.18
C ALA A 73 68.52 -32.88 -26.08
N ARG A 74 67.20 -32.81 -25.91
CA ARG A 74 66.59 -32.19 -24.73
C ARG A 74 66.45 -33.26 -23.64
N PRO A 75 67.10 -33.10 -22.47
CA PRO A 75 66.87 -34.01 -21.36
C PRO A 75 65.38 -33.95 -20.99
N ARG A 76 64.69 -35.09 -21.03
CA ARG A 76 63.37 -35.21 -20.43
C ARG A 76 63.54 -35.18 -18.92
N SER A 77 63.21 -34.05 -18.30
CA SER A 77 63.06 -33.98 -16.85
C SER A 77 61.85 -34.83 -16.47
N ASN A 78 62.07 -36.11 -16.18
CA ASN A 78 61.02 -37.04 -15.75
C ASN A 78 60.36 -36.65 -14.41
N ASN A 79 60.78 -35.55 -13.77
CA ASN A 79 60.14 -35.06 -12.56
C ASN A 79 60.23 -33.54 -12.47
N ILE A 80 59.43 -32.86 -13.29
CA ILE A 80 59.13 -31.42 -13.13
C ILE A 80 58.73 -31.12 -11.68
N PHE A 81 57.94 -32.01 -11.05
CA PHE A 81 57.53 -31.88 -9.66
C PHE A 81 58.69 -31.89 -8.66
N LEU A 82 59.68 -32.78 -8.81
CA LEU A 82 60.83 -32.78 -7.90
C LEU A 82 61.70 -31.54 -8.09
N GLN A 83 61.82 -31.05 -9.33
CA GLN A 83 62.55 -29.82 -9.59
C GLN A 83 61.83 -28.61 -8.98
N ASP A 84 60.50 -28.57 -9.06
CA ASP A 84 59.68 -27.51 -8.47
C ASP A 84 59.74 -27.53 -6.94
N LEU A 85 59.69 -28.72 -6.32
CA LEU A 85 59.88 -28.88 -4.87
C LEU A 85 61.27 -28.45 -4.41
N ASN A 86 62.32 -28.79 -5.17
CA ASN A 86 63.67 -28.31 -4.87
C ASN A 86 63.81 -26.79 -5.05
N ASN A 87 63.16 -26.22 -6.06
CA ASN A 87 63.15 -24.76 -6.23
C ASN A 87 62.44 -24.07 -5.06
N LEU A 88 61.32 -24.63 -4.60
CA LEU A 88 60.59 -24.15 -3.44
C LEU A 88 61.43 -24.26 -2.15
N SER A 89 62.15 -25.37 -1.94
CA SER A 89 63.04 -25.50 -0.78
C SER A 89 64.19 -24.49 -0.81
N ILE A 90 64.82 -24.30 -1.97
CA ILE A 90 65.88 -23.30 -2.15
C ILE A 90 65.35 -21.89 -1.89
N GLN A 91 64.14 -21.57 -2.38
CA GLN A 91 63.50 -20.29 -2.10
C GLN A 91 63.23 -20.10 -0.61
N LEU A 92 62.72 -21.13 0.07
CA LEU A 92 62.46 -21.12 1.51
C LEU A 92 63.75 -20.88 2.33
N GLU A 93 64.89 -21.40 1.90
CA GLU A 93 66.17 -21.22 2.58
C GLU A 93 66.79 -19.82 2.32
N SER A 94 66.56 -19.25 1.15
CA SER A 94 67.21 -18.00 0.70
C SER A 94 66.54 -16.71 1.20
N VAL A 95 65.23 -16.75 1.50
CA VAL A 95 64.45 -15.57 1.87
C VAL A 95 64.06 -15.67 3.34
N THR A 96 64.51 -14.72 4.16
CA THR A 96 64.23 -14.68 5.61
C THR A 96 62.80 -14.26 5.95
N ASP A 97 62.08 -13.66 5.00
CA ASP A 97 60.74 -13.10 5.21
C ASP A 97 59.82 -13.49 4.04
N ILE A 98 59.32 -14.72 4.08
CA ILE A 98 58.43 -15.27 3.06
C ILE A 98 57.00 -15.09 3.53
N ASP A 99 56.22 -14.33 2.77
CA ASP A 99 54.79 -14.22 3.01
C ASP A 99 54.07 -15.50 2.59
N LEU A 100 54.05 -16.48 3.49
CA LEU A 100 53.29 -17.70 3.31
C LEU A 100 51.78 -17.40 3.45
N PRO A 101 50.91 -18.03 2.64
CA PRO A 101 49.46 -17.99 2.84
C PRO A 101 49.08 -18.35 4.27
N SER A 102 48.08 -17.66 4.82
CA SER A 102 47.56 -17.87 6.18
C SER A 102 47.22 -19.34 6.45
N ALA A 103 46.61 -20.03 5.48
CA ALA A 103 46.34 -21.47 5.57
C ALA A 103 47.60 -22.34 5.78
N LEU A 104 48.68 -22.06 5.06
CA LEU A 104 49.95 -22.80 5.22
C LEU A 104 50.63 -22.46 6.55
N LYS A 105 50.57 -21.19 6.97
CA LYS A 105 51.04 -20.77 8.30
C LYS A 105 50.27 -21.53 9.40
N ALA A 106 48.94 -21.60 9.29
CA ALA A 106 48.09 -22.32 10.24
C ALA A 106 48.40 -23.82 10.35
N MET A 107 48.81 -24.48 9.25
CA MET A 107 49.21 -25.89 9.28
C MET A 107 50.59 -26.13 9.92
N LEU A 108 51.45 -25.11 9.94
CA LEU A 108 52.82 -25.18 10.47
C LEU A 108 52.94 -24.64 11.91
N THR A 109 51.95 -23.89 12.39
CA THR A 109 51.87 -23.39 13.76
C THR A 109 51.17 -24.37 14.69
N GLU A 110 51.55 -24.36 15.96
CA GLU A 110 50.84 -25.13 16.99
C GLU A 110 49.37 -24.67 17.10
N PRO A 111 48.43 -25.61 17.34
CA PRO A 111 47.03 -25.28 17.47
C PRO A 111 46.80 -24.36 18.67
N ALA A 112 45.87 -23.41 18.51
CA ALA A 112 45.50 -22.50 19.59
C ALA A 112 44.93 -23.27 20.79
N THR A 113 45.33 -22.89 22.00
CA THR A 113 44.83 -23.48 23.27
C THR A 113 43.51 -22.86 23.72
N GLU A 114 43.18 -21.67 23.20
CA GLU A 114 41.96 -20.94 23.53
C GLU A 114 40.94 -21.06 22.40
N ASN A 115 39.69 -21.41 22.75
CA ASN A 115 38.58 -21.40 21.82
C ASN A 115 38.04 -19.96 21.72
N LYS A 116 38.34 -19.28 20.61
CA LYS A 116 37.78 -17.95 20.33
C LYS A 116 36.44 -18.11 19.63
N GLU A 117 35.41 -17.48 20.16
CA GLU A 117 34.14 -17.35 19.44
C GLU A 117 34.31 -16.33 18.31
N TYR A 118 33.94 -16.76 17.10
CA TYR A 118 33.94 -15.89 15.93
C TYR A 118 32.51 -15.56 15.52
N ILE A 119 32.29 -14.30 15.17
CA ILE A 119 31.02 -13.83 14.62
C ILE A 119 30.97 -14.25 13.16
N LEU A 120 29.99 -15.06 12.79
CA LEU A 120 29.81 -15.53 11.42
C LEU A 120 29.14 -14.46 10.57
N PRO A 121 29.55 -14.28 9.31
CA PRO A 121 28.94 -13.30 8.42
C PRO A 121 27.48 -13.67 8.11
N ALA A 122 26.61 -12.65 8.08
CA ALA A 122 25.24 -12.81 7.62
C ALA A 122 25.17 -12.81 6.10
N TYR A 123 24.26 -13.61 5.55
CA TYR A 123 23.96 -13.69 4.13
C TYR A 123 22.54 -13.19 3.87
N ARG A 124 22.34 -12.43 2.80
CA ARG A 124 21.05 -11.81 2.50
C ARG A 124 19.97 -12.85 2.24
N GLY A 125 18.76 -12.60 2.75
CA GLY A 125 17.60 -13.47 2.54
C GLY A 125 17.64 -14.77 3.33
N LEU A 126 18.54 -14.90 4.31
CA LEU A 126 18.61 -16.05 5.20
C LEU A 126 18.34 -15.59 6.64
N SER A 127 17.10 -15.78 7.09
CA SER A 127 16.63 -15.32 8.41
C SER A 127 16.89 -16.33 9.54
N MET A 128 17.33 -17.57 9.22
CA MET A 128 17.34 -18.71 10.16
C MET A 128 18.73 -19.34 10.37
N VAL A 129 19.80 -18.78 9.81
CA VAL A 129 21.12 -19.42 9.89
C VAL A 129 21.78 -19.08 11.22
N SER A 130 21.84 -20.09 12.10
CA SER A 130 22.44 -20.04 13.43
C SER A 130 23.83 -19.40 13.42
N GLY A 131 24.07 -18.45 14.32
CA GLY A 131 25.37 -17.80 14.52
C GLY A 131 25.59 -16.49 13.77
N SER A 132 24.63 -16.07 12.93
CA SER A 132 24.67 -14.77 12.24
C SER A 132 23.89 -13.65 12.94
N ASP A 133 23.13 -13.96 14.00
CA ASP A 133 22.28 -12.99 14.74
C ASP A 133 23.06 -11.82 15.34
N SER A 134 24.32 -12.05 15.69
CA SER A 134 25.21 -11.04 16.29
C SER A 134 26.07 -10.28 15.27
N TYR A 135 25.90 -10.55 13.98
CA TYR A 135 26.68 -9.90 12.93
C TYR A 135 26.21 -8.46 12.70
N ILE A 136 27.07 -7.50 13.03
CA ILE A 136 26.82 -6.07 12.81
C ILE A 136 27.58 -5.64 11.55
N GLY A 137 27.01 -5.91 10.38
CA GLY A 137 27.60 -5.56 9.10
C GLY A 137 26.60 -5.67 7.94
N THR A 138 27.01 -5.26 6.75
CA THR A 138 26.20 -5.46 5.54
C THR A 138 26.20 -6.95 5.18
N PRO A 139 25.03 -7.59 5.04
CA PRO A 139 24.98 -9.00 4.65
C PRO A 139 25.68 -9.23 3.31
N ALA A 140 26.42 -10.33 3.20
CA ALA A 140 27.03 -10.76 1.95
C ALA A 140 26.01 -11.47 1.04
N GLU A 141 26.38 -11.65 -0.23
CA GLU A 141 25.57 -12.37 -1.20
C GLU A 141 26.02 -13.83 -1.33
N LEU A 142 25.08 -14.76 -1.34
CA LEU A 142 25.33 -16.19 -1.46
C LEU A 142 24.96 -16.69 -2.86
N TYR A 143 25.88 -17.41 -3.51
CA TYR A 143 25.72 -17.81 -4.91
C TYR A 143 25.74 -19.32 -5.05
N PHE A 144 24.62 -19.97 -4.73
CA PHE A 144 24.45 -21.41 -4.90
C PHE A 144 23.54 -21.72 -6.09
N PRO A 145 24.03 -22.43 -7.12
CA PRO A 145 23.22 -22.78 -8.30
C PRO A 145 22.20 -23.89 -8.03
N LYS A 146 22.29 -24.57 -6.88
CA LYS A 146 21.46 -25.71 -6.55
C LYS A 146 20.94 -25.60 -5.12
N ALA A 147 19.87 -26.33 -4.82
CA ALA A 147 19.24 -26.33 -3.49
C ALA A 147 20.23 -26.66 -2.37
N PHE A 148 20.09 -25.95 -1.25
CA PHE A 148 20.99 -26.02 -0.10
C PHE A 148 20.20 -26.04 1.21
N ASN A 149 20.90 -26.38 2.30
CA ASN A 149 20.42 -26.35 3.68
C ASN A 149 21.33 -25.45 4.54
N ASP A 150 20.92 -25.20 5.78
CA ASP A 150 21.63 -24.29 6.69
C ASP A 150 23.07 -24.75 6.97
N GLU A 151 23.33 -26.05 7.05
CA GLU A 151 24.68 -26.58 7.24
C GLU A 151 25.60 -26.25 6.05
N GLN A 152 25.07 -26.24 4.81
CA GLN A 152 25.84 -25.85 3.63
C GLN A 152 26.16 -24.36 3.61
N VAL A 153 25.27 -23.51 4.13
CA VAL A 153 25.54 -22.08 4.30
C VAL A 153 26.62 -21.88 5.35
N GLN A 154 26.54 -22.60 6.47
CA GLN A 154 27.50 -22.52 7.55
C GLN A 154 28.93 -22.87 7.09
N ILE A 155 29.09 -23.80 6.15
CA ILE A 155 30.40 -24.10 5.55
C ILE A 155 31.04 -22.85 4.94
N ILE A 156 30.26 -22.04 4.20
CA ILE A 156 30.77 -20.80 3.60
C ILE A 156 31.08 -19.77 4.68
N GLN A 157 30.17 -19.58 5.64
CA GLN A 157 30.39 -18.65 6.76
C GLN A 157 31.68 -18.97 7.52
N GLN A 158 31.95 -20.26 7.76
CA GLN A 158 33.17 -20.72 8.41
C GLN A 158 34.40 -20.48 7.54
N LEU A 159 34.31 -20.70 6.22
CA LEU A 159 35.41 -20.43 5.28
C LEU A 159 35.70 -18.93 5.07
N ASP A 160 34.75 -18.04 5.37
CA ASP A 160 34.99 -16.59 5.32
C ASP A 160 35.80 -16.09 6.51
N VAL A 161 35.74 -16.81 7.63
CA VAL A 161 36.38 -16.45 8.90
C VAL A 161 37.62 -17.30 9.18
N HIS A 162 37.69 -18.50 8.60
CA HIS A 162 38.78 -19.45 8.80
C HIS A 162 39.46 -19.81 7.49
N ASP A 163 40.77 -20.05 7.58
CA ASP A 163 41.59 -20.45 6.44
C ASP A 163 41.27 -21.86 5.91
N GLY A 164 40.59 -22.69 6.70
CA GLY A 164 40.24 -24.05 6.31
C GLY A 164 39.13 -24.64 7.17
N VAL A 165 38.27 -25.45 6.54
CA VAL A 165 37.12 -26.09 7.18
C VAL A 165 37.08 -27.56 6.78
N VAL A 166 36.92 -28.45 7.77
CA VAL A 166 36.77 -29.89 7.55
C VAL A 166 35.29 -30.24 7.61
N VAL A 167 34.77 -30.74 6.48
CA VAL A 167 33.35 -31.12 6.37
C VAL A 167 33.22 -32.63 6.39
N GLN A 168 32.66 -33.17 7.48
CA GLN A 168 32.33 -34.58 7.62
C GLN A 168 30.82 -34.79 7.42
N GLY A 169 30.44 -35.95 6.88
CA GLY A 169 29.04 -36.27 6.63
C GLY A 169 28.86 -37.74 6.25
N PRO A 170 27.72 -38.37 6.56
CA PRO A 170 27.42 -39.74 6.16
C PRO A 170 27.46 -39.92 4.62
N PRO A 171 27.68 -41.14 4.11
CA PRO A 171 27.58 -41.40 2.67
C PRO A 171 26.17 -41.06 2.15
N GLY A 172 26.09 -40.44 0.97
CA GLY A 172 24.81 -40.05 0.35
C GLY A 172 24.25 -38.68 0.76
N THR A 173 24.87 -37.97 1.70
CA THR A 173 24.39 -36.65 2.20
C THR A 173 24.75 -35.46 1.29
N GLY A 174 24.93 -35.70 0.00
CA GLY A 174 25.11 -34.60 -0.96
C GLY A 174 26.47 -33.90 -0.92
N LYS A 175 27.54 -34.49 -0.36
CA LYS A 175 28.89 -33.87 -0.35
C LYS A 175 29.33 -33.31 -1.70
N THR A 176 29.14 -34.07 -2.80
CA THR A 176 29.50 -33.62 -4.14
C THR A 176 28.67 -32.41 -4.58
N HIS A 177 27.41 -32.36 -4.16
CA HIS A 177 26.51 -31.23 -4.37
C HIS A 177 27.01 -30.00 -3.60
N THR A 178 27.39 -30.17 -2.32
CA THR A 178 28.01 -29.12 -1.51
C THR A 178 29.27 -28.58 -2.15
N ILE A 179 30.18 -29.44 -2.63
CA ILE A 179 31.41 -29.01 -3.31
C ILE A 179 31.08 -28.18 -4.56
N ALA A 180 30.08 -28.58 -5.36
CA ALA A 180 29.67 -27.82 -6.53
C ALA A 180 29.14 -26.42 -6.15
N ASN A 181 28.33 -26.32 -5.10
CA ASN A 181 27.82 -25.03 -4.60
C ASN A 181 28.96 -24.12 -4.12
N VAL A 182 29.92 -24.65 -3.35
CA VAL A 182 31.10 -23.91 -2.87
C VAL A 182 31.96 -23.42 -4.04
N ILE A 183 32.21 -24.27 -5.04
CA ILE A 183 32.96 -23.88 -6.25
C ILE A 183 32.26 -22.72 -6.96
N CYS A 184 30.95 -22.83 -7.18
CA CYS A 184 30.19 -21.80 -7.88
C CYS A 184 30.17 -20.48 -7.12
N HIS A 185 30.05 -20.52 -5.79
CA HIS A 185 30.11 -19.35 -4.96
C HIS A 185 31.44 -18.61 -5.10
N TYR A 186 32.57 -19.31 -5.00
CA TYR A 186 33.88 -18.69 -5.15
C TYR A 186 34.18 -18.22 -6.57
N LEU A 187 33.71 -18.94 -7.58
CA LEU A 187 33.81 -18.49 -8.98
C LEU A 187 33.00 -17.22 -9.22
N ALA A 188 31.80 -17.09 -8.63
CA ALA A 188 30.98 -15.89 -8.71
C ALA A 188 31.67 -14.68 -8.05
N LEU A 189 32.43 -14.91 -6.98
CA LEU A 189 33.29 -13.90 -6.34
C LEU A 189 34.59 -13.62 -7.13
N GLY A 190 34.79 -14.25 -8.29
CA GLY A 190 35.99 -14.07 -9.12
C GLY A 190 37.24 -14.78 -8.58
N LYS A 191 37.11 -15.67 -7.61
CA LYS A 191 38.23 -16.45 -7.07
C LYS A 191 38.56 -17.65 -7.96
N ARG A 192 39.80 -18.14 -7.84
CA ARG A 192 40.29 -19.34 -8.53
C ARG A 192 40.19 -20.52 -7.58
N VAL A 193 39.63 -21.64 -8.05
CA VAL A 193 39.42 -22.84 -7.22
C VAL A 193 40.19 -24.01 -7.82
N LEU A 194 41.03 -24.65 -7.00
CA LEU A 194 41.67 -25.91 -7.32
C LEU A 194 40.94 -27.03 -6.60
N VAL A 195 40.55 -28.07 -7.33
CA VAL A 195 39.90 -29.25 -6.76
C VAL A 195 40.79 -30.46 -6.95
N THR A 196 41.08 -31.15 -5.85
CA THR A 196 41.90 -32.37 -5.83
C THR A 196 41.11 -33.55 -5.30
N SER A 197 41.32 -34.74 -5.87
CA SER A 197 40.72 -35.98 -5.40
C SER A 197 41.76 -37.10 -5.50
N MET A 198 41.69 -38.08 -4.59
CA MET A 198 42.51 -39.29 -4.68
C MET A 198 42.10 -40.21 -5.85
N LYS A 199 40.85 -40.11 -6.33
CA LYS A 199 40.29 -40.95 -7.40
C LYS A 199 39.69 -40.13 -8.53
N ASP A 200 40.07 -40.44 -9.77
CA ASP A 200 39.63 -39.76 -10.99
C ASP A 200 38.10 -39.76 -11.21
N PRO A 201 37.34 -40.85 -10.97
CA PRO A 201 35.90 -40.86 -11.21
C PRO A 201 35.15 -39.80 -10.39
N ALA A 202 35.64 -39.44 -9.20
CA ALA A 202 35.00 -38.43 -8.37
C ALA A 202 35.05 -37.04 -9.01
N LEU A 203 36.13 -36.71 -9.72
CA LEU A 203 36.28 -35.44 -10.44
C LEU A 203 35.34 -35.36 -11.64
N LYS A 204 35.14 -36.47 -12.37
CA LYS A 204 34.16 -36.52 -13.48
C LYS A 204 32.73 -36.34 -12.98
N VAL A 205 32.36 -36.98 -11.87
CA VAL A 205 31.04 -36.82 -11.25
C VAL A 205 30.83 -35.38 -10.80
N LEU A 206 31.85 -34.77 -10.18
CA LEU A 206 31.79 -33.37 -9.75
C LEU A 206 31.63 -32.42 -10.94
N GLN A 207 32.36 -32.62 -12.04
CA GLN A 207 32.22 -31.81 -13.25
C GLN A 207 30.79 -31.88 -13.80
N GLY A 208 30.12 -33.04 -13.72
CA GLY A 208 28.71 -33.19 -14.09
C GLY A 208 27.74 -32.39 -13.21
N GLN A 209 28.08 -32.12 -11.94
CA GLN A 209 27.24 -31.34 -11.02
C GLN A 209 27.32 -29.83 -11.25
N LEU A 210 28.35 -29.34 -11.95
CA LEU A 210 28.49 -27.93 -12.28
C LEU A 210 27.48 -27.53 -13.39
N PRO A 211 26.94 -26.30 -13.39
CA PRO A 211 26.14 -25.75 -14.48
C PRO A 211 26.85 -25.78 -15.84
N GLU A 212 26.09 -25.96 -16.92
CA GLU A 212 26.63 -26.11 -18.29
C GLU A 212 27.47 -24.92 -18.77
N SER A 213 27.14 -23.72 -18.32
CA SER A 213 27.86 -22.48 -18.63
C SER A 213 29.28 -22.47 -18.05
N ILE A 214 29.48 -23.07 -16.88
CA ILE A 214 30.79 -23.06 -16.20
C ILE A 214 31.59 -24.36 -16.37
N ARG A 215 30.95 -25.49 -16.74
CA ARG A 215 31.64 -26.77 -17.02
C ARG A 215 32.87 -26.64 -17.93
N PRO A 216 32.85 -25.83 -19.02
CA PRO A 216 34.00 -25.66 -19.88
C PRO A 216 35.22 -25.04 -19.19
N LEU A 217 34.99 -24.21 -18.16
CA LEU A 217 36.03 -23.53 -17.39
C LEU A 217 36.75 -24.49 -16.44
N ALA A 218 36.13 -25.63 -16.11
CA ALA A 218 36.73 -26.66 -15.28
C ALA A 218 37.72 -27.50 -16.10
N VAL A 219 39.01 -27.14 -16.00
CA VAL A 219 40.11 -27.93 -16.56
C VAL A 219 40.42 -29.10 -15.63
N SER A 220 40.32 -30.31 -16.16
CA SER A 220 40.74 -31.52 -15.44
C SER A 220 42.08 -32.00 -15.99
N LEU A 221 43.15 -31.83 -15.21
CA LEU A 221 44.47 -32.40 -15.51
C LEU A 221 44.49 -33.87 -15.05
N LEU A 222 43.79 -34.73 -15.76
CA LEU A 222 43.81 -36.18 -15.49
C LEU A 222 44.97 -36.84 -16.23
N THR A 223 45.54 -37.85 -15.58
CA THR A 223 46.71 -38.63 -16.01
C THR A 223 46.34 -39.61 -17.13
N SER A 224 46.28 -39.09 -18.34
CA SER A 224 46.59 -39.80 -19.59
C SER A 224 46.95 -38.71 -20.60
N GLU A 225 48.24 -38.51 -20.84
CA GLU A 225 48.79 -37.32 -21.53
C GLU A 225 47.98 -36.94 -22.78
N ASN A 226 47.54 -37.90 -23.59
CA ASN A 226 46.80 -37.61 -24.82
C ASN A 226 45.32 -37.20 -24.64
N GLU A 227 44.58 -37.77 -23.69
CA GLU A 227 43.16 -37.42 -23.49
C GLU A 227 43.02 -36.12 -22.69
N GLY A 228 43.84 -35.97 -21.64
CA GLY A 228 43.90 -34.74 -20.85
C GLY A 228 44.31 -33.54 -21.71
N LEU A 229 45.30 -33.68 -22.60
CA LEU A 229 45.72 -32.61 -23.50
C LEU A 229 44.63 -32.23 -24.51
N LYS A 230 43.90 -33.20 -25.08
CA LYS A 230 42.78 -32.90 -25.99
C LYS A 230 41.65 -32.16 -25.29
N GLN A 231 41.30 -32.58 -24.07
CA GLN A 231 40.28 -31.90 -23.27
C GLN A 231 40.74 -30.49 -22.91
N PHE A 232 42.01 -30.31 -22.54
CA PHE A 232 42.62 -29.02 -22.27
C PHE A 232 42.59 -28.09 -23.48
N GLU A 233 43.01 -28.57 -24.66
CA GLU A 233 42.94 -27.81 -25.91
C GLU A 233 41.50 -27.41 -26.26
N HIS A 234 40.54 -28.31 -26.09
CA HIS A 234 39.12 -28.03 -26.33
C HIS A 234 38.61 -26.93 -25.39
N THR A 235 38.94 -27.01 -24.09
CA THR A 235 38.61 -25.96 -23.12
C THR A 235 39.25 -24.63 -23.49
N ILE A 236 40.54 -24.59 -23.85
CA ILE A 236 41.21 -23.34 -24.26
C ILE A 236 40.54 -22.74 -25.49
N LYS A 237 40.23 -23.56 -26.51
CA LYS A 237 39.54 -23.08 -27.72
C LYS A 237 38.19 -22.48 -27.37
N LYS A 238 37.43 -23.13 -26.50
CA LYS A 238 36.11 -22.64 -26.05
C LYS A 238 36.22 -21.36 -25.21
N ILE A 239 37.18 -21.28 -24.29
CA ILE A 239 37.43 -20.06 -23.51
C ILE A 239 37.85 -18.92 -24.44
N SER A 240 38.77 -19.17 -25.37
CA SER A 240 39.23 -18.18 -26.34
C SER A 240 38.10 -17.67 -27.22
N SER A 241 37.23 -18.57 -27.72
CA SER A 241 36.06 -18.17 -28.50
C SER A 241 35.10 -17.33 -27.67
N GLU A 242 34.77 -17.74 -26.44
CA GLU A 242 33.90 -16.98 -25.56
C GLU A 242 34.49 -15.60 -25.26
N VAL A 243 35.77 -15.52 -24.89
CA VAL A 243 36.46 -14.25 -24.61
C VAL A 243 36.45 -13.32 -25.82
N SER A 244 36.57 -13.87 -27.03
CA SER A 244 36.50 -13.08 -28.26
C SER A 244 35.09 -12.54 -28.58
N SER A 245 34.04 -13.25 -28.15
CA SER A 245 32.64 -12.84 -28.33
C SER A 245 32.08 -12.00 -27.17
N ILE A 246 32.84 -11.76 -26.10
CA ILE A 246 32.38 -10.98 -24.96
C ILE A 246 32.08 -9.54 -25.38
N ASN A 247 30.80 -9.16 -25.36
CA ASN A 247 30.36 -7.78 -25.40
C ASN A 247 30.23 -7.23 -23.97
N ARG A 248 31.24 -6.49 -23.52
CA ARG A 248 31.29 -5.96 -22.14
C ARG A 248 30.10 -5.06 -21.80
N GLU A 249 29.55 -4.32 -22.76
CA GLU A 249 28.41 -3.42 -22.49
C GLU A 249 27.11 -4.20 -22.29
N ALA A 250 26.90 -5.26 -23.09
CA ALA A 250 25.75 -6.14 -22.93
C ALA A 250 25.78 -6.84 -21.57
N TYR A 251 26.90 -7.46 -21.21
CA TYR A 251 27.04 -8.12 -19.90
C TYR A 251 26.88 -7.17 -18.72
N LYS A 252 27.36 -5.92 -18.82
CA LYS A 252 27.12 -4.92 -17.78
C LYS A 252 25.63 -4.63 -17.59
N LYS A 253 24.85 -4.56 -18.68
CA LYS A 253 23.40 -4.38 -18.60
C LYS A 253 22.72 -5.61 -17.97
N ASP A 254 23.15 -6.81 -18.36
CA ASP A 254 22.61 -8.06 -17.82
C ASP A 254 22.89 -8.19 -16.32
N ILE A 255 24.11 -7.87 -15.88
CA ILE A 255 24.48 -7.86 -14.44
C ILE A 255 23.55 -6.93 -13.66
N VAL A 256 23.39 -5.68 -14.11
CA VAL A 256 22.49 -4.72 -13.45
C VAL A 256 21.04 -5.22 -13.45
N MET A 257 20.59 -5.85 -14.53
CA MET A 257 19.25 -6.44 -14.59
C MET A 257 19.09 -7.58 -13.56
N PHE A 258 20.05 -8.50 -13.47
CA PHE A 258 20.02 -9.60 -12.52
C PHE A 258 20.13 -9.13 -11.07
N ASP A 259 20.98 -8.14 -10.78
CA ASP A 259 21.09 -7.54 -9.45
C ASP A 259 19.75 -6.94 -8.98
N ASN A 260 19.06 -6.20 -9.86
CA ASN A 260 17.73 -5.66 -9.57
C ASN A 260 16.67 -6.77 -9.35
N GLN A 261 16.78 -7.88 -10.08
CA GLN A 261 15.90 -9.04 -9.87
C GLN A 261 16.15 -9.70 -8.52
N ILE A 262 17.42 -9.90 -8.17
CA ILE A 262 17.85 -10.41 -6.85
C ILE A 262 17.30 -9.50 -5.74
N ASP A 263 17.43 -8.18 -5.90
CA ASP A 263 16.89 -7.20 -4.95
C ASP A 263 15.38 -7.33 -4.75
N THR A 264 14.65 -7.45 -5.85
CA THR A 264 13.19 -7.59 -5.82
C THR A 264 12.76 -8.87 -5.13
N ILE A 265 13.45 -9.98 -5.41
CA ILE A 265 13.17 -11.28 -4.80
C ILE A 265 13.47 -11.24 -3.30
N HIS A 266 14.59 -10.66 -2.88
CA HIS A 266 14.90 -10.50 -1.46
C HIS A 266 13.89 -9.61 -0.73
N ALA A 267 13.39 -8.54 -1.36
CA ALA A 267 12.35 -7.70 -0.78
C ALA A 267 11.03 -8.49 -0.60
N GLN A 268 10.66 -9.33 -1.56
CA GLN A 268 9.49 -10.20 -1.47
C GLN A 268 9.65 -11.25 -0.37
N LEU A 269 10.84 -11.84 -0.24
CA LEU A 269 11.17 -12.80 0.81
C LEU A 269 11.04 -12.15 2.19
N ALA A 270 11.66 -10.99 2.41
CA ALA A 270 11.56 -10.24 3.66
C ALA A 270 10.11 -9.85 4.00
N SER A 271 9.31 -9.43 3.00
CA SER A 271 7.88 -9.16 3.21
C SER A 271 7.10 -10.41 3.61
N THR A 272 7.45 -11.57 3.06
CA THR A 272 6.80 -12.84 3.37
C THR A 272 7.17 -13.30 4.77
N ASP A 273 8.44 -13.23 5.13
CA ASP A 273 8.93 -13.52 6.48
C ASP A 273 8.23 -12.64 7.52
N HIS A 274 8.16 -11.33 7.29
CA HIS A 274 7.43 -10.42 8.18
C HIS A 274 5.95 -10.80 8.35
N LYS A 275 5.28 -11.24 7.28
CA LYS A 275 3.90 -11.73 7.36
C LYS A 275 3.82 -13.01 8.19
N ILE A 276 4.71 -13.97 7.94
CA ILE A 276 4.77 -15.23 8.70
C ILE A 276 5.00 -14.93 10.19
N THR A 277 5.95 -14.06 10.52
CA THR A 277 6.21 -13.65 11.91
C THR A 277 5.01 -12.95 12.53
N ALA A 278 4.31 -12.08 11.79
CA ALA A 278 3.10 -11.43 12.29
C ALA A 278 1.99 -12.45 12.58
N TRP A 279 1.78 -13.43 11.70
CA TRP A 279 0.87 -14.53 11.93
C TRP A 279 1.30 -15.41 13.12
N ALA A 280 2.58 -15.72 13.25
CA ALA A 280 3.11 -16.49 14.37
C ALA A 280 2.83 -15.78 15.70
N ARG A 281 3.10 -14.48 15.80
CA ARG A 281 2.79 -13.66 16.98
C ARG A 281 1.31 -13.66 17.31
N LEU A 282 0.43 -13.43 16.32
CA LEU A 282 -1.03 -13.49 16.55
C LEU A 282 -1.52 -14.84 17.09
N ASN A 283 -0.84 -15.95 16.77
CA ASN A 283 -1.23 -17.28 17.20
C ASN A 283 -0.53 -17.76 18.48
N LEU A 284 0.62 -17.18 18.84
CA LEU A 284 1.46 -17.63 19.94
C LEU A 284 1.55 -16.64 21.10
N ASP A 285 1.43 -15.35 20.83
CA ASP A 285 1.53 -14.32 21.88
C ASP A 285 0.28 -14.36 22.76
N ASP A 286 0.47 -14.24 24.07
CA ASP A 286 -0.61 -14.26 25.05
C ASP A 286 -1.53 -13.04 24.90
N ILE A 287 -2.83 -13.28 24.94
CA ILE A 287 -3.87 -12.24 24.86
C ILE A 287 -4.15 -11.76 26.28
N THR A 288 -4.11 -10.44 26.50
CA THR A 288 -4.46 -9.84 27.79
C THR A 288 -5.88 -9.30 27.75
N ILE A 289 -6.77 -9.83 28.60
CA ILE A 289 -8.15 -9.35 28.80
C ILE A 289 -8.35 -9.16 30.30
N ASP A 290 -8.77 -7.97 30.73
CA ASP A 290 -9.11 -7.64 32.12
C ASP A 290 -8.06 -8.08 33.18
N ASN A 291 -6.77 -7.91 32.85
CA ASN A 291 -5.57 -8.32 33.62
C ASN A 291 -5.27 -9.83 33.69
N GLU A 292 -5.96 -10.67 32.93
CA GLU A 292 -5.63 -12.08 32.77
C GLU A 292 -4.95 -12.34 31.42
N THR A 293 -3.88 -13.13 31.44
CA THR A 293 -3.15 -13.58 30.25
C THR A 293 -3.68 -14.94 29.81
N ILE A 294 -4.27 -14.99 28.61
CA ILE A 294 -4.87 -16.20 28.05
C ILE A 294 -4.13 -16.55 26.76
N LYS A 295 -3.74 -17.82 26.61
CA LYS A 295 -3.15 -18.28 25.36
C LYS A 295 -4.22 -18.30 24.26
N PRO A 296 -3.90 -17.91 23.02
CA PRO A 296 -4.86 -17.92 21.92
C PRO A 296 -5.59 -19.26 21.71
N ILE A 297 -4.89 -20.38 21.94
CA ILE A 297 -5.48 -21.73 21.83
C ILE A 297 -6.54 -22.01 22.92
N ASP A 298 -6.30 -21.53 24.14
CA ASP A 298 -7.22 -21.73 25.26
C ASP A 298 -8.46 -20.84 25.06
N ALA A 299 -8.26 -19.58 24.67
CA ALA A 299 -9.33 -18.65 24.30
C ALA A 299 -10.19 -19.20 23.14
N ALA A 300 -9.56 -19.73 22.10
CA ALA A 300 -10.28 -20.33 20.96
C ALA A 300 -11.08 -21.57 21.38
N THR A 301 -10.52 -22.39 22.28
CA THR A 301 -11.21 -23.58 22.82
C THR A 301 -12.42 -23.19 23.67
N GLU A 302 -12.27 -22.17 24.50
CA GLU A 302 -13.35 -21.64 25.35
C GLU A 302 -14.48 -21.04 24.50
N VAL A 303 -14.16 -20.24 23.47
CA VAL A 303 -15.16 -19.70 22.52
C VAL A 303 -15.86 -20.83 21.76
N ALA A 304 -15.13 -21.87 21.33
CA ALA A 304 -15.70 -23.01 20.63
C ALA A 304 -16.66 -23.84 21.51
N GLN A 305 -16.35 -24.00 22.80
CA GLN A 305 -17.19 -24.70 23.76
C GLN A 305 -18.42 -23.88 24.15
N ASN A 306 -18.28 -22.57 24.30
CA ASN A 306 -19.33 -21.64 24.72
C ASN A 306 -20.08 -20.98 23.55
N ARG A 307 -20.13 -21.65 22.38
CA ARG A 307 -20.69 -21.12 21.13
C ARG A 307 -22.14 -20.66 21.24
N GLN A 308 -22.92 -21.24 22.16
CA GLN A 308 -24.31 -20.88 22.45
C GLN A 308 -24.45 -19.47 23.05
N LEU A 309 -23.44 -18.97 23.78
CA LEU A 309 -23.43 -17.60 24.32
C LEU A 309 -23.06 -16.55 23.26
N THR A 310 -22.48 -16.98 22.13
CA THR A 310 -21.96 -16.12 21.04
C THR A 310 -22.90 -16.02 19.83
N GLU A 311 -24.06 -16.69 19.84
CA GLU A 311 -25.07 -16.65 18.76
C GLU A 311 -25.70 -15.25 18.54
N SER A 312 -25.43 -14.26 19.39
CA SER A 312 -25.90 -12.88 19.20
C SER A 312 -25.25 -12.15 18.02
N PHE A 313 -24.21 -12.70 17.40
CA PHE A 313 -23.63 -12.14 16.17
C PHE A 313 -24.14 -12.94 14.94
N PRO A 314 -25.18 -12.46 14.24
CA PRO A 314 -25.72 -13.14 13.04
C PRO A 314 -24.78 -13.07 11.83
N ASP A 315 -23.67 -12.34 11.94
CA ASP A 315 -22.74 -12.11 10.84
C ASP A 315 -21.82 -13.32 10.65
N LYS A 316 -21.75 -13.82 9.41
CA LYS A 316 -20.75 -14.81 9.03
C LYS A 316 -19.38 -14.14 9.07
N LEU A 317 -18.49 -14.59 9.94
CA LEU A 317 -17.10 -14.14 9.94
C LEU A 317 -16.33 -14.90 8.84
N GLY A 318 -15.59 -14.17 8.00
CA GLY A 318 -14.75 -14.73 6.95
C GLY A 318 -13.50 -13.90 6.70
N ILE A 319 -12.51 -14.48 6.02
CA ILE A 319 -11.20 -13.85 5.73
C ILE A 319 -11.21 -13.19 4.32
N GLU A 320 -12.32 -13.34 3.59
CA GLU A 320 -12.49 -12.80 2.23
C GLU A 320 -12.61 -11.26 2.25
N GLU A 321 -12.26 -10.60 1.14
CA GLU A 321 -12.30 -9.12 1.05
C GLU A 321 -13.68 -8.51 1.36
N THR A 322 -14.75 -9.28 1.20
CA THR A 322 -16.13 -8.92 1.54
C THR A 322 -16.33 -8.63 3.03
N PHE A 323 -15.48 -9.19 3.90
CA PHE A 323 -15.52 -9.03 5.36
C PHE A 323 -14.53 -7.99 5.90
N LYS A 324 -13.74 -7.34 5.03
CA LYS A 324 -12.91 -6.21 5.45
C LYS A 324 -13.81 -5.02 5.79
N PRO A 325 -13.55 -4.30 6.89
CA PRO A 325 -14.30 -3.10 7.23
C PRO A 325 -14.16 -2.07 6.09
N ARG A 326 -15.30 -1.61 5.57
CA ARG A 326 -15.36 -0.60 4.49
C ARG A 326 -15.08 0.82 4.98
N PHE A 327 -14.84 0.98 6.27
CA PHE A 327 -14.51 2.25 6.90
C PHE A 327 -13.12 2.15 7.51
N THR A 328 -12.40 3.24 7.42
CA THR A 328 -11.06 3.42 7.98
C THR A 328 -11.15 4.15 9.32
N HIS A 329 -10.05 4.18 10.06
CA HIS A 329 -9.98 4.99 11.29
C HIS A 329 -10.22 6.48 11.02
N ALA A 330 -9.84 6.97 9.83
CA ALA A 330 -10.09 8.35 9.41
C ALA A 330 -11.59 8.65 9.28
N ASP A 331 -12.38 7.70 8.78
CA ASP A 331 -13.84 7.85 8.65
C ASP A 331 -14.51 7.93 10.02
N ILE A 332 -14.02 7.15 11.00
CA ILE A 332 -14.50 7.20 12.38
C ILE A 332 -14.20 8.56 13.02
N THR A 333 -13.01 9.10 12.79
CA THR A 333 -12.62 10.43 13.30
C THR A 333 -13.48 11.53 12.67
N ALA A 334 -13.68 11.49 11.35
CA ALA A 334 -14.55 12.44 10.67
C ALA A 334 -16.00 12.40 11.20
N LEU A 335 -16.51 11.21 11.53
CA LEU A 335 -17.84 11.04 12.11
C LEU A 335 -17.91 11.60 13.53
N LYS A 336 -16.86 11.41 14.34
CA LYS A 336 -16.74 12.03 15.66
C LYS A 336 -16.74 13.56 15.56
N ASP A 337 -15.97 14.13 14.65
CA ASP A 337 -15.91 15.58 14.43
C ASP A 337 -17.25 16.14 13.95
N ALA A 338 -17.91 15.46 13.00
CA ALA A 338 -19.24 15.83 12.55
C ALA A 338 -20.27 15.81 13.70
N ARG A 339 -20.19 14.83 14.59
CA ARG A 339 -21.04 14.73 15.78
C ARG A 339 -20.76 15.85 16.78
N VAL A 340 -19.51 16.25 16.95
CA VAL A 340 -19.09 17.39 17.80
C VAL A 340 -19.56 18.73 17.22
N ASN A 341 -19.61 18.86 15.90
CA ASN A 341 -20.15 20.06 15.24
C ASN A 341 -21.67 20.14 15.35
N LEU A 342 -22.36 19.02 15.16
CA LEU A 342 -23.82 18.97 15.16
C LEU A 342 -24.44 19.04 16.56
N ARG A 343 -23.75 18.70 17.66
CA ARG A 343 -24.22 18.76 19.08
C ARG A 343 -25.74 18.64 19.26
N ASN A 344 -26.44 19.77 19.36
CA ASN A 344 -27.88 19.85 19.65
C ASN A 344 -28.75 19.60 18.40
N ASP A 345 -28.17 19.80 17.21
CA ASP A 345 -28.80 19.63 15.91
C ASP A 345 -28.89 18.16 15.47
N LEU A 346 -28.18 17.23 16.15
CA LEU A 346 -28.30 15.78 15.96
C LEU A 346 -29.75 15.29 16.13
N GLY A 347 -30.55 15.97 16.96
CA GLY A 347 -31.97 15.66 17.15
C GLY A 347 -32.85 15.94 15.92
N TYR A 348 -32.32 16.60 14.89
CA TYR A 348 -33.02 16.91 13.65
C TYR A 348 -32.56 16.06 12.45
N LEU A 349 -31.61 15.14 12.63
CA LEU A 349 -31.01 14.35 11.54
C LEU A 349 -32.04 13.52 10.73
N ASN A 350 -33.14 13.13 11.38
CA ASN A 350 -34.28 12.43 10.74
C ASN A 350 -35.57 13.26 10.70
N LYS A 351 -35.52 14.56 11.04
CA LYS A 351 -36.71 15.42 11.02
C LYS A 351 -36.81 16.13 9.68
N LYS A 352 -38.01 16.06 9.08
CA LYS A 352 -38.32 16.80 7.86
C LYS A 352 -38.50 18.28 8.23
N ILE A 353 -37.51 19.11 7.92
CA ILE A 353 -37.60 20.55 8.11
C ILE A 353 -38.68 21.06 7.13
N PRO A 354 -39.70 21.81 7.59
CA PRO A 354 -40.71 22.35 6.69
C PRO A 354 -40.08 23.28 5.67
N ASP A 355 -40.54 23.21 4.43
CA ASP A 355 -40.02 24.06 3.35
C ASP A 355 -40.43 25.53 3.62
N ILE A 356 -39.61 26.48 3.19
CA ILE A 356 -39.86 27.92 3.42
C ILE A 356 -41.18 28.35 2.76
N ALA A 357 -41.61 27.65 1.72
CA ALA A 357 -42.88 27.87 1.05
C ALA A 357 -44.12 27.52 1.89
N ASP A 358 -43.99 26.64 2.88
CA ASP A 358 -45.09 26.26 3.78
C ASP A 358 -45.25 27.23 4.96
N MET A 359 -44.33 28.19 5.13
CA MET A 359 -44.46 29.22 6.16
C MET A 359 -45.44 30.31 5.73
N PRO A 360 -46.34 30.76 6.64
CA PRO A 360 -47.25 31.84 6.34
C PRO A 360 -46.48 33.11 5.96
N PRO A 361 -46.97 33.88 4.98
CA PRO A 361 -46.30 35.10 4.52
C PRO A 361 -46.16 36.10 5.67
N THR A 362 -45.12 36.92 5.63
CA THR A 362 -44.74 37.84 6.73
C THR A 362 -45.88 38.77 7.12
N ASN A 363 -46.76 39.12 6.18
CA ASN A 363 -47.96 39.93 6.43
C ASN A 363 -48.99 39.20 7.32
N ALA A 364 -49.19 37.90 7.09
CA ALA A 364 -50.10 37.09 7.90
C ALA A 364 -49.57 36.93 9.33
N ILE A 365 -48.26 36.74 9.51
CA ILE A 365 -47.62 36.70 10.83
C ILE A 365 -47.78 38.04 11.56
N LYS A 366 -47.60 39.16 10.84
CA LYS A 366 -47.77 40.50 11.42
C LYS A 366 -49.20 40.76 11.85
N GLN A 367 -50.19 40.26 11.10
CA GLN A 367 -51.60 40.38 11.43
C GLN A 367 -51.94 39.51 12.65
N LEU A 368 -51.53 38.24 12.66
CA LEU A 368 -51.64 37.35 13.82
C LEU A 368 -51.03 37.93 15.09
N HIS A 369 -49.86 38.57 14.98
CA HIS A 369 -49.22 39.21 16.12
C HIS A 369 -50.04 40.40 16.64
N LYS A 370 -50.59 41.22 15.75
CA LYS A 370 -51.48 42.33 16.13
C LYS A 370 -52.76 41.81 16.79
N ASP A 371 -53.36 40.76 16.24
CA ASP A 371 -54.58 40.16 16.77
C ASP A 371 -54.34 39.55 18.16
N LEU A 372 -53.20 38.88 18.35
CA LEU A 372 -52.79 38.36 19.66
C LEU A 372 -52.48 39.49 20.66
N SER A 373 -51.82 40.57 20.22
CA SER A 373 -51.57 41.74 21.08
C SER A 373 -52.88 42.38 21.51
N TYR A 374 -53.82 42.55 20.58
CA TYR A 374 -55.16 43.08 20.86
C TYR A 374 -55.96 42.17 21.79
N LEU A 375 -55.89 40.85 21.61
CA LEU A 375 -56.49 39.87 22.51
C LEU A 375 -55.91 39.99 23.92
N ASN A 376 -54.59 40.11 24.04
CA ASN A 376 -53.92 40.20 25.33
C ASN A 376 -54.23 41.53 26.04
N GLU A 377 -54.28 42.64 25.28
CA GLU A 377 -54.75 43.95 25.78
C GLU A 377 -56.23 43.89 26.22
N SER A 378 -57.08 43.23 25.44
CA SER A 378 -58.51 43.05 25.75
C SER A 378 -58.70 42.19 27.01
N GLN A 379 -57.94 41.10 27.16
CA GLN A 379 -57.93 40.27 28.37
C GLN A 379 -57.40 41.04 29.59
N ALA A 380 -56.38 41.88 29.42
CA ALA A 380 -55.89 42.74 30.50
C ALA A 380 -56.93 43.80 30.91
N ALA A 381 -57.64 44.40 29.95
CA ALA A 381 -58.71 45.36 30.21
C ALA A 381 -59.95 44.73 30.86
N GLU A 382 -60.25 43.46 30.53
CA GLU A 382 -61.28 42.64 31.17
C GLU A 382 -60.93 42.35 32.63
N GLN A 383 -59.67 41.95 32.92
CA GLN A 383 -59.19 41.74 34.28
C GLN A 383 -59.18 43.01 35.15
N GLN A 384 -58.99 44.18 34.52
CA GLN A 384 -59.04 45.48 35.19
C GLN A 384 -60.47 46.04 35.34
N GLY A 385 -61.49 45.34 34.85
CA GLY A 385 -62.91 45.71 34.97
C GLY A 385 -63.34 46.86 34.05
N ALA A 386 -62.50 47.27 33.09
CA ALA A 386 -62.82 48.31 32.12
C ALA A 386 -63.63 47.78 30.92
N LEU A 387 -63.50 46.47 30.62
CA LEU A 387 -64.38 45.76 29.68
C LEU A 387 -65.22 44.72 30.43
N PRO A 388 -66.55 44.72 30.29
CA PRO A 388 -67.39 43.64 30.81
C PRO A 388 -67.15 42.36 30.00
N SER A 389 -66.91 41.25 30.70
CA SER A 389 -66.67 39.94 30.12
C SER A 389 -67.90 39.43 29.34
N LEU A 390 -67.68 38.91 28.13
CA LEU A 390 -68.72 38.19 27.40
C LEU A 390 -69.04 36.88 28.13
N ILE A 391 -70.32 36.64 28.43
CA ILE A 391 -70.76 35.47 29.21
C ILE A 391 -70.45 34.15 28.48
N ASN A 392 -70.56 34.12 27.15
CA ASN A 392 -70.11 33.04 26.28
C ASN A 392 -70.08 33.46 24.79
N ASP A 393 -69.34 32.73 23.97
CA ASP A 393 -69.28 32.89 22.50
C ASP A 393 -70.34 32.06 21.75
N SER A 394 -71.48 31.76 22.40
CA SER A 394 -72.55 31.01 21.72
C SER A 394 -73.36 31.93 20.82
N ALA A 395 -73.72 31.45 19.62
CA ALA A 395 -74.52 32.20 18.65
C ALA A 395 -75.82 32.77 19.22
N SER A 396 -76.41 32.08 20.21
CA SER A 396 -77.60 32.54 20.94
C SER A 396 -77.36 33.84 21.74
N THR A 397 -76.21 33.99 22.36
CA THR A 397 -75.89 35.15 23.22
C THR A 397 -75.50 36.35 22.39
N ILE A 398 -74.83 36.12 21.25
CA ILE A 398 -74.58 37.16 20.24
C ILE A 398 -75.91 37.68 19.68
N ASN A 399 -76.88 36.80 19.40
CA ASN A 399 -78.21 37.21 18.96
C ASN A 399 -78.97 38.01 20.03
N ILE A 400 -78.92 37.60 21.29
CA ILE A 400 -79.54 38.36 22.41
C ILE A 400 -78.88 39.73 22.56
N ALA A 401 -77.54 39.81 22.47
CA ALA A 401 -76.83 41.08 22.51
C ALA A 401 -77.24 42.00 21.34
N GLN A 402 -77.40 41.45 20.12
CA GLN A 402 -77.91 42.19 18.97
C GLN A 402 -79.35 42.67 19.17
N GLU A 403 -80.22 41.86 19.77
CA GLU A 403 -81.62 42.21 20.05
C GLU A 403 -81.74 43.29 21.14
N ILE A 404 -80.90 43.23 22.17
CA ILE A 404 -80.79 44.29 23.19
C ILE A 404 -80.23 45.58 22.58
N THR A 405 -79.25 45.49 21.69
CA THR A 405 -78.69 46.65 20.98
C THR A 405 -79.76 47.31 20.09
N ALA A 406 -80.55 46.50 19.38
CA ALA A 406 -81.69 47.00 18.60
C ALA A 406 -82.75 47.67 19.51
N SER A 407 -83.08 47.06 20.65
CA SER A 407 -84.06 47.58 21.59
C SER A 407 -83.63 48.90 22.25
N THR A 408 -82.36 48.99 22.64
CA THR A 408 -81.77 50.22 23.22
C THR A 408 -81.64 51.33 22.18
N SER A 409 -81.31 51.01 20.92
CA SER A 409 -81.32 51.98 19.81
C SER A 409 -82.73 52.53 19.55
N ARG A 410 -83.77 51.68 19.63
CA ARG A 410 -85.17 52.09 19.49
C ARG A 410 -85.62 52.97 20.65
N LEU A 411 -85.19 52.66 21.87
CA LEU A 411 -85.49 53.45 23.07
C LEU A 411 -84.83 54.83 22.98
N THR A 412 -83.58 54.92 22.51
CA THR A 412 -82.90 56.19 22.27
C THR A 412 -83.58 57.02 21.19
N ASP A 413 -84.03 56.41 20.08
CA ASP A 413 -84.81 57.11 19.04
C ASP A 413 -86.15 57.63 19.60
N LEU A 414 -86.86 56.84 20.42
CA LEU A 414 -88.09 57.29 21.08
C LEU A 414 -87.84 58.43 22.07
N LEU A 415 -86.77 58.37 22.86
CA LEU A 415 -86.37 59.47 23.75
C LEU A 415 -86.02 60.72 22.94
N GLN A 416 -85.32 60.59 21.81
CA GLN A 416 -85.05 61.70 20.91
C GLN A 416 -86.33 62.31 20.35
N LYS A 417 -87.33 61.50 19.99
CA LYS A 417 -88.64 61.99 19.53
C LYS A 417 -89.41 62.73 20.64
N ILE A 418 -89.34 62.25 21.88
CA ILE A 418 -89.94 62.93 23.03
C ILE A 418 -89.28 64.29 23.27
N VAL A 419 -87.94 64.35 23.24
CA VAL A 419 -87.18 65.60 23.37
C VAL A 419 -87.49 66.55 22.21
N ALA A 420 -87.58 66.04 20.98
CA ALA A 420 -87.89 66.82 19.79
C ALA A 420 -89.33 67.40 19.79
N ALA A 421 -90.28 66.76 20.50
CA ALA A 421 -91.64 67.29 20.65
C ALA A 421 -91.70 68.61 21.45
N GLY A 422 -90.64 68.97 22.18
CA GLY A 422 -90.42 70.31 22.73
C GLY A 422 -91.44 70.76 23.79
N GLN A 423 -92.12 69.82 24.45
CA GLN A 423 -93.13 70.11 25.48
C GLN A 423 -92.48 70.13 26.88
N GLY A 424 -92.59 71.23 27.61
CA GLY A 424 -91.91 71.43 28.90
C GLY A 424 -92.24 70.41 29.99
N TRP A 425 -93.41 69.76 29.94
CA TRP A 425 -93.83 68.75 30.90
C TRP A 425 -93.11 67.40 30.73
N THR A 426 -92.46 67.15 29.58
CA THR A 426 -91.84 65.85 29.28
C THR A 426 -90.60 65.58 30.13
N THR A 427 -89.81 66.62 30.41
CA THR A 427 -88.63 66.55 31.29
C THR A 427 -89.01 66.29 32.74
N ASP A 428 -90.07 66.95 33.22
CA ASP A 428 -90.59 66.77 34.58
C ASP A 428 -91.12 65.35 34.76
N ILE A 429 -91.87 64.82 33.78
CA ILE A 429 -92.36 63.43 33.82
C ILE A 429 -91.21 62.42 33.75
N GLN A 430 -90.17 62.64 32.94
CA GLN A 430 -89.01 61.75 32.92
C GLN A 430 -88.30 61.69 34.27
N GLN A 431 -88.09 62.83 34.94
CA GLN A 431 -87.55 62.85 36.32
C GLN A 431 -88.50 62.18 37.32
N HIS A 432 -89.80 62.37 37.16
CA HIS A 432 -90.80 61.79 38.05
C HIS A 432 -90.93 60.26 37.91
N LEU A 433 -90.72 59.73 36.70
CA LEU A 433 -90.76 58.31 36.36
C LEU A 433 -89.46 57.58 36.68
N ALA A 434 -88.34 58.29 36.82
CA ALA A 434 -87.05 57.72 37.23
C ALA A 434 -87.02 57.33 38.73
N ASN A 435 -88.05 57.68 39.51
CA ASN A 435 -88.12 57.39 40.93
C ASN A 435 -88.82 56.04 41.18
N GLU A 436 -88.06 55.02 41.62
CA GLU A 436 -88.52 53.62 41.74
C GLU A 436 -89.73 53.41 42.67
N THR A 437 -89.99 54.37 43.57
CA THR A 437 -91.11 54.33 44.52
C THR A 437 -92.49 54.60 43.92
N LYS A 438 -92.59 54.86 42.60
CA LYS A 438 -93.82 55.31 41.93
C LYS A 438 -94.21 54.45 40.71
N GLN A 439 -93.87 53.15 40.72
CA GLN A 439 -94.25 52.21 39.65
C GLN A 439 -95.77 52.10 39.41
N ASP A 440 -96.60 52.32 40.44
CA ASP A 440 -98.06 52.34 40.29
C ASP A 440 -98.55 53.42 39.31
N ILE A 441 -97.82 54.54 39.20
CA ILE A 441 -98.15 55.63 38.27
C ILE A 441 -97.92 55.19 36.83
N ILE A 442 -96.91 54.36 36.56
CA ILE A 442 -96.66 53.81 35.22
C ILE A 442 -97.80 52.90 34.81
N ALA A 443 -98.25 52.02 35.72
CA ALA A 443 -99.38 51.11 35.47
C ALA A 443 -100.67 51.91 35.16
N HIS A 444 -100.94 52.97 35.94
CA HIS A 444 -102.06 53.87 35.66
C HIS A 444 -101.91 54.62 34.35
N LEU A 445 -100.72 55.13 34.00
CA LEU A 445 -100.46 55.79 32.72
C LEU A 445 -100.59 54.83 31.53
N THR A 446 -100.25 53.55 31.67
CA THR A 446 -100.49 52.55 30.61
C THR A 446 -101.98 52.30 30.40
N ILE A 447 -102.77 52.20 31.48
CA ILE A 447 -104.24 52.10 31.38
C ILE A 447 -104.81 53.36 30.72
N LEU A 448 -104.35 54.54 31.15
CA LEU A 448 -104.74 55.82 30.56
C LEU A 448 -104.32 55.97 29.10
N ASN A 449 -103.19 55.40 28.69
CA ASN A 449 -102.73 55.41 27.30
C ASN A 449 -103.66 54.56 26.41
N ASP A 450 -104.12 53.42 26.90
CA ASP A 450 -105.11 52.61 26.18
C ASP A 450 -106.46 53.33 26.12
N GLU A 451 -106.91 53.98 27.20
CA GLU A 451 -108.11 54.85 27.16
C GLU A 451 -107.95 56.04 26.22
N ILE A 452 -106.78 56.71 26.21
CA ILE A 452 -106.47 57.83 25.31
C ILE A 452 -106.45 57.35 23.86
N LYS A 453 -105.90 56.16 23.56
CA LYS A 453 -105.96 55.58 22.21
C LYS A 453 -107.40 55.33 21.78
N VAL A 454 -108.23 54.75 22.65
CA VAL A 454 -109.66 54.54 22.37
C VAL A 454 -110.36 55.88 22.12
N LEU A 455 -110.09 56.91 22.93
CA LEU A 455 -110.65 58.25 22.73
C LEU A 455 -110.10 58.95 21.48
N PHE A 456 -108.86 58.68 21.07
CA PHE A 456 -108.27 59.22 19.85
C PHE A 456 -108.87 58.54 18.60
N ASP A 457 -109.14 57.24 18.69
CA ASP A 457 -109.87 56.47 17.68
C ASP A 457 -111.33 56.95 17.60
N GLU A 458 -112.00 57.23 18.72
CA GLU A 458 -113.33 57.86 18.73
C GLU A 458 -113.31 59.28 18.14
N ARG A 459 -112.33 60.11 18.51
CA ARG A 459 -112.16 61.46 17.95
C ARG A 459 -111.93 61.44 16.44
N THR A 460 -111.14 60.49 15.93
CA THR A 460 -110.92 60.35 14.48
C THR A 460 -112.20 59.89 13.76
N ILE A 461 -113.07 59.11 14.41
CA ILE A 461 -114.43 58.80 13.93
C ILE A 461 -115.32 60.07 13.89
N TYR A 462 -115.23 60.96 14.87
CA TYR A 462 -116.00 62.22 14.88
C TYR A 462 -115.46 63.29 13.91
N LEU A 463 -114.15 63.33 13.66
CA LEU A 463 -113.55 64.20 12.64
C LEU A 463 -113.92 63.79 11.21
N THR A 464 -114.28 62.52 11.00
CA THR A 464 -114.66 61.98 9.69
C THR A 464 -116.17 62.00 9.42
N LYS A 465 -117.02 62.43 10.38
CA LYS A 465 -118.47 62.60 10.21
C LYS A 465 -118.99 63.95 10.74
N PRO A 466 -119.35 64.92 9.89
CA PRO A 466 -119.86 66.23 10.32
C PRO A 466 -121.26 66.09 10.95
N ILE A 467 -121.40 66.45 12.23
CA ILE A 467 -122.67 66.40 12.98
C ILE A 467 -123.43 67.72 12.80
N THR A 468 -124.55 67.68 12.08
CA THR A 468 -125.51 68.78 11.89
C THR A 468 -126.28 69.12 13.19
N MET A 469 -126.38 70.41 13.49
CA MET A 469 -126.87 71.07 14.73
C MET A 469 -128.29 70.68 15.26
N LEU A 470 -129.03 69.79 14.61
CA LEU A 470 -130.38 69.40 15.05
C LEU A 470 -130.38 68.26 16.09
N MET A 471 -129.25 67.57 16.29
CA MET A 471 -129.17 66.38 17.17
C MET A 471 -128.64 66.66 18.58
N LEU A 472 -128.10 67.87 18.83
CA LEU A 472 -127.52 68.28 20.11
C LEU A 472 -128.59 68.66 21.16
N LEU A 473 -129.77 69.12 20.73
CA LEU A 473 -130.86 69.57 21.61
C LEU A 473 -131.63 68.42 22.29
N ILE A 474 -131.62 67.21 21.71
CA ILE A 474 -132.38 66.05 22.25
C ILE A 474 -131.59 65.33 23.37
N LYS A 475 -130.26 65.38 23.35
CA LYS A 475 -129.41 64.68 24.35
C LYS A 475 -129.18 65.48 25.64
N ILE A 476 -129.28 66.82 25.58
CA ILE A 476 -129.14 67.69 26.76
C ILE A 476 -130.41 67.66 27.63
N GLN A 477 -131.60 67.42 27.05
CA GLN A 477 -132.84 67.26 27.83
C GLN A 477 -132.96 65.90 28.55
N SER A 478 -132.29 64.84 28.08
CA SER A 478 -132.36 63.52 28.73
C SER A 478 -131.37 63.30 29.88
N SER A 479 -130.33 64.13 30.02
CA SER A 479 -129.33 64.01 31.10
C SER A 479 -129.58 64.94 32.30
N LEU A 480 -130.67 65.74 32.29
CA LEU A 480 -131.09 66.58 33.42
C LEU A 480 -132.27 66.00 34.22
N THR A 481 -132.76 64.80 33.88
CA THR A 481 -133.74 64.04 34.66
C THR A 481 -133.42 62.54 34.69
N ARG A 482 -132.18 62.19 35.05
CA ARG A 482 -131.83 60.88 35.63
C ARG A 482 -130.49 60.93 36.34
#